data_AF-A0A2N7AWY3-F1
#
_entry.id   AF-A0A2N7AWY3-F1
#
_cell.length_a   1.000
_cell.length_b   1.000
_cell.length_c   1.000
_cell.angle_alpha   90.00
_cell.angle_beta   90.00
_cell.angle_gamma   90.00
#
_symmetry.space_group_name_H-M   'P 1'
#
loop_
_entity.id
_entity.type
_entity.pdbx_description
1 polymer ?
#
loop_
_entity_poly.entity_id
_entity_poly.type
_entity_poly.pdbx_seq_one_letter_code
_entity_poly.pdbx_strand_id
1 'polypeptide(L)' 'MAVISLYLDGQDEKLIKNYAKSKNVSVSAFLRSIAVEKIEDDIDDELYEKSVRERKVNHDVSLADLKKEMENYC' A
#
# COMPACT_ATOMS: atom_id res chain seq x y z
N MET A 1 17.22 -16.67 7.84
CA MET A 1 17.45 -15.55 6.89
C MET A 1 17.36 -16.12 5.50
N ALA A 2 16.35 -15.73 4.71
CA ALA A 2 16.15 -16.23 3.36
C ALA A 2 16.75 -15.25 2.36
N VAL A 3 17.30 -15.76 1.25
CA VAL A 3 17.87 -14.97 0.16
C VAL A 3 17.01 -15.20 -1.07
N ILE A 4 16.61 -14.11 -1.73
CA ILE A 4 15.90 -14.16 -3.01
C ILE A 4 16.88 -13.67 -4.07
N SER A 5 17.19 -14.55 -5.03
CA SER A 5 18.00 -14.21 -6.19
C SER A 5 17.07 -13.76 -7.33
N LEU A 6 17.38 -12.62 -7.92
CA LEU A 6 16.64 -12.06 -9.05
C LEU A 6 17.57 -11.92 -10.26
N TYR A 7 17.11 -12.35 -11.43
CA TYR A 7 17.82 -12.09 -12.67
C TYR A 7 17.38 -10.72 -13.21
N LEU A 8 18.35 -9.90 -13.57
CA LEU A 8 18.16 -8.58 -14.16
C LEU A 8 19.13 -8.44 -15.32
N ASP A 9 18.70 -7.76 -16.39
CA ASP A 9 19.65 -7.31 -17.40
C ASP A 9 20.52 -6.16 -16.87
N GLY A 10 21.58 -5.82 -17.60
CA GLY A 10 22.52 -4.79 -17.17
C GLY A 10 21.94 -3.37 -17.14
N GLN A 11 20.88 -3.09 -17.89
CA GLN A 11 20.23 -1.77 -17.89
C GLN A 11 19.35 -1.62 -16.65
N ASP A 12 18.49 -2.61 -16.40
CA ASP A 12 17.60 -2.65 -15.23
C ASP A 12 18.39 -2.70 -13.92
N GLU A 13 19.45 -3.52 -13.86
CA GLU A 13 20.33 -3.57 -12.69
C GLU A 13 20.91 -2.18 -12.37
N LYS A 14 21.41 -1.47 -13.38
CA LYS A 14 22.00 -0.14 -13.22
C LYS A 14 20.95 0.89 -12.79
N LEU A 15 19.76 0.84 -13.38
CA LEU A 15 18.65 1.72 -13.05
C LEU A 15 18.23 1.55 -11.58
N ILE A 16 17.96 0.31 -11.17
CA ILE A 16 17.52 -0.02 -9.80
C ILE A 16 18.59 0.37 -8.78
N LYS A 17 19.86 0.04 -9.03
CA LYS A 17 20.97 0.42 -8.15
C LYS A 17 21.10 1.93 -7.98
N ASN A 18 21.03 2.68 -9.08
CA ASN A 18 21.13 4.13 -9.04
C ASN A 18 19.95 4.77 -8.32
N TYR A 19 18.74 4.25 -8.52
CA TYR A 19 17.55 4.73 -7.82
C TYR A 19 17.67 4.52 -6.31
N ALA A 20 17.96 3.29 -5.86
CA ALA A 20 18.15 2.99 -4.44
C ALA A 20 19.24 3.87 -3.80
N LYS A 21 20.36 4.07 -4.52
CA LYS A 21 21.44 4.97 -4.09
C LYS A 21 20.97 6.43 -3.96
N SER A 22 20.19 6.94 -4.90
CA SER A 22 19.66 8.32 -4.85
C SER A 22 18.71 8.55 -3.68
N LYS A 23 18.08 7.49 -3.18
CA LYS A 23 17.20 7.50 -1.99
C LYS A 23 17.93 7.13 -0.70
N ASN A 24 19.24 6.89 -0.76
CA ASN A 24 20.07 6.45 0.36
C ASN A 24 19.54 5.17 1.05
N VAL A 25 19.02 4.23 0.27
CA VAL A 25 18.55 2.92 0.74
C VAL A 25 19.30 1.79 0.04
N SER A 26 19.33 0.60 0.65
CA SER A 26 19.88 -0.58 -0.02
C SER A 26 18.91 -1.10 -1.09
N VAL A 27 19.44 -1.75 -2.13
CA VAL A 27 18.61 -2.40 -3.17
C VAL A 27 17.65 -3.41 -2.57
N SER A 28 18.09 -4.19 -1.58
CA SER A 28 17.23 -5.17 -0.91
C SER A 28 16.14 -4.54 -0.05
N ALA A 29 16.38 -3.36 0.55
CA ALA A 29 15.36 -2.61 1.26
C ALA A 29 14.34 -2.03 0.30
N PHE A 30 14.79 -1.44 -0.80
CA PHE A 30 13.93 -0.91 -1.85
C PHE A 30 13.05 -2.00 -2.49
N LEU A 31 13.62 -3.11 -2.94
CA LEU A 31 12.84 -4.19 -3.55
C LEU A 31 11.83 -4.81 -2.58
N ARG A 32 12.19 -4.90 -1.28
CA ARG A 32 11.27 -5.37 -0.25
C ARG A 32 10.13 -4.39 -0.02
N SER A 33 10.38 -3.08 0.02
CA SER A 33 9.31 -2.11 0.23
C SER A 33 8.30 -2.14 -0.92
N ILE A 34 8.78 -2.20 -2.16
CA ILE A 34 7.91 -2.29 -3.34
C ILE A 34 7.08 -3.58 -3.35
N ALA A 35 7.70 -4.72 -2.97
CA ALA A 35 6.96 -5.98 -2.88
C ALA A 35 5.87 -5.94 -1.81
N VAL A 36 6.14 -5.34 -0.65
CA VAL A 36 5.15 -5.19 0.43
C VAL A 36 4.04 -4.24 0.02
N GLU A 37 4.37 -3.07 -0.52
CA GLU A 37 3.41 -2.08 -1.02
C GLU A 37 2.47 -2.70 -2.05
N LYS A 38 3.00 -3.46 -3.02
CA LYS A 38 2.15 -4.11 -4.02
C LYS A 38 1.20 -5.16 -3.42
N ILE A 39 1.66 -5.92 -2.42
CA ILE A 39 0.82 -6.90 -1.71
C ILE A 39 -0.28 -6.18 -0.92
N GLU A 40 0.05 -5.06 -0.27
CA GLU A 40 -0.92 -4.26 0.49
C GLU A 40 -1.97 -3.66 -0.45
N ASP A 41 -1.57 -3.06 -1.58
CA ASP A 41 -2.49 -2.53 -2.60
C ASP A 41 -3.47 -3.61 -3.08
N ASP A 42 -2.98 -4.83 -3.37
CA ASP A 42 -3.83 -5.94 -3.84
C ASP A 42 -4.85 -6.37 -2.76
N ILE A 43 -4.43 -6.40 -1.49
CA ILE A 43 -5.32 -6.74 -0.36
C ILE A 43 -6.35 -5.64 -0.14
N ASP A 44 -5.95 -4.37 -0.19
CA ASP A 44 -6.81 -3.22 0.03
C ASP A 44 -7.89 -3.14 -1.06
N ASP A 45 -7.53 -3.38 -2.33
CA ASP A 45 -8.46 -3.45 -3.45
C ASP A 45 -9.52 -4.55 -3.24
N GLU A 46 -9.08 -5.76 -2.85
CA GLU A 46 -10.00 -6.88 -2.58
C GLU A 46 -10.95 -6.57 -1.40
N LEU A 47 -10.42 -5.96 -0.35
CA LEU A 47 -11.18 -5.61 0.85
C LEU A 47 -12.21 -4.51 0.56
N TYR A 48 -11.84 -3.51 -0.23
CA TYR A 48 -12.74 -2.46 -0.70
C TYR A 48 -13.90 -3.08 -1.48
N GLU A 49 -13.60 -3.89 -2.49
CA GLU A 49 -14.60 -4.53 -3.33
C GLU A 49 -15.54 -5.44 -2.53
N LYS A 50 -14.99 -6.18 -1.56
CA LYS A 50 -15.80 -6.96 -0.62
C LYS A 50 -16.72 -6.07 0.21
N SER A 51 -16.21 -4.97 0.74
CA SER A 51 -16.98 -4.03 1.56
C SER A 51 -18.12 -3.39 0.76
N VAL A 52 -17.89 -3.05 -0.51
CA VAL A 52 -18.92 -2.54 -1.43
C VAL A 52 -20.02 -3.57 -1.66
N ARG A 53 -19.66 -4.85 -1.91
CA ARG A 53 -20.65 -5.93 -2.11
C ARG A 53 -21.45 -6.25 -0.85
N GLU A 54 -20.79 -6.23 0.31
CA GLU A 54 -21.42 -6.54 1.60
C GLU A 54 -22.19 -5.36 2.20
N ARG A 55 -22.10 -4.17 1.58
CA ARG A 55 -22.87 -2.99 1.96
C ARG A 55 -24.37 -3.24 1.75
N LYS A 56 -25.05 -3.75 2.79
CA LYS A 56 -26.47 -4.10 2.75
C LYS A 56 -27.42 -2.90 2.79
N VAL A 57 -27.00 -1.74 3.30
CA VAL A 57 -27.83 -0.54 3.46
C VAL A 57 -26.96 0.71 3.38
N ASN A 58 -27.37 1.72 2.58
CA ASN A 58 -26.83 3.08 2.66
C ASN A 58 -27.24 3.70 4.00
N HIS A 59 -26.47 3.47 5.07
CA HIS A 59 -26.46 4.40 6.21
C HIS A 59 -25.64 5.61 5.82
N ASP A 60 -26.19 6.41 4.90
CA ASP A 60 -25.63 7.72 4.59
C ASP A 60 -26.00 8.63 5.77
N VAL A 61 -25.03 8.93 6.63
CA VAL A 61 -25.18 9.92 7.70
C VAL A 61 -24.83 11.30 7.14
N SER A 62 -25.57 12.33 7.52
CA SER A 62 -25.24 13.68 7.08
C SER A 62 -23.92 14.13 7.72
N LEU A 63 -23.19 15.03 7.04
CA LEU A 63 -21.97 15.63 7.60
C LEU A 63 -22.24 16.29 8.96
N ALA A 64 -23.46 16.84 9.16
CA ALA A 64 -23.86 17.47 10.41
C ALA A 64 -24.02 16.44 11.55
N ASP A 65 -24.66 15.31 11.27
CA ASP A 65 -24.86 14.23 12.25
C ASP A 65 -23.52 13.61 12.65
N LEU A 66 -22.62 13.40 11.68
CA LEU A 66 -21.27 12.88 11.95
C LEU A 66 -20.46 13.84 12.83
N LYS A 67 -20.48 15.15 12.54
CA LYS A 67 -19.78 16.15 13.36
C LYS A 67 -20.29 16.18 14.79
N LYS A 68 -21.62 16.17 14.96
CA LYS A 68 -22.26 16.14 16.27
C LYS A 68 -21.87 14.89 17.07
N GLU A 69 -21.79 13.74 16.41
CA GLU A 69 -21.38 12.50 17.07
C GLU A 69 -19.89 12.54 17.46
N MET A 70 -19.01 13.05 16.59
CA MET A 70 -17.57 13.17 16.88
C MET A 70 -17.27 14.15 18.03
N GLU A 71 -18.07 15.20 18.20
CA GLU A 71 -17.97 16.11 19.34
C GLU A 71 -18.24 15.43 20.69
N ASN A 72 -18.93 14.30 20.72
CA ASN A 72 -19.17 13.53 21.95
C ASN A 72 -17.96 12.67 22.38
N TYR A 73 -16.97 12.49 21.51
CA TYR A 73 -15.77 11.67 21.78
C TYR A 73 -14.52 12.50 22.12
N CYS A 74 -14.61 13.83 22.04
CA CYS A 74 -13.56 14.79 22.43
C CYS A 74 -13.93 15.49 23.74
#